data_AF-A0A2A5NM79-F1
#
_entry.id   AF-A0A2A5NM79-F1
#
_cell.length_a   1.000
_cell.length_b   1.000
_cell.length_c   1.000
_cell.angle_alpha   90.00
_cell.angle_beta   90.00
_cell.angle_gamma   90.00
#
_symmetry.space_group_name_H-M   'P 1'
#
loop_
_entity.id
_entity.type
_entity.pdbx_description
1 polymer ?
#
loop_
_entity_poly.entity_id
_entity_poly.type
_entity_poly.pdbx_seq_one_letter_code
_entity_poly.pdbx_strand_id
1 'polypeptide(L)'
;MGLGELQNDLSTVHSTLERAHKRVDASDDAIGSGTVQSALHGFDHRWGDKRDKISESTKALADMLNSSIETYTETDEQLAHALQVNDENGGSSAARAQ
;
A
#
# COMPACT_ATOMS: atom_id res chain seq x y z
N MET A 1 -7.21 -11.79 6.97
CA MET A 1 -6.83 -11.24 5.66
C MET A 1 -7.75 -10.07 5.32
N GLY A 2 -7.61 -8.97 6.08
CA GLY A 2 -8.31 -7.70 5.80
C GLY A 2 -7.52 -6.83 4.82
N LEU A 3 -8.18 -5.86 4.19
CA LEU A 3 -7.53 -4.96 3.21
C LEU A 3 -6.35 -4.17 3.82
N GLY A 4 -6.44 -3.79 5.10
CA GLY A 4 -5.34 -3.13 5.82
C GLY A 4 -4.14 -4.05 6.12
N GLU A 5 -4.38 -5.36 6.23
CA GLU A 5 -3.32 -6.36 6.43
C GLU A 5 -2.53 -6.52 5.12
N LEU A 6 -3.23 -6.62 3.99
CA LEU A 6 -2.63 -6.66 2.65
C LEU A 6 -1.86 -5.37 2.31
N GLN A 7 -2.39 -4.20 2.70
CA GLN A 7 -1.70 -2.92 2.49
C GLN A 7 -0.37 -2.85 3.25
N ASN A 8 -0.32 -3.35 4.49
CA ASN A 8 0.91 -3.43 5.28
C ASN A 8 1.93 -4.41 4.70
N ASP A 9 1.48 -5.57 4.23
CA ASP A 9 2.33 -6.56 3.59
C ASP A 9 2.98 -5.99 2.32
N LEU A 10 2.19 -5.34 1.46
CA LEU A 10 2.69 -4.68 0.24
C LEU A 10 3.70 -3.57 0.55
N SER A 11 3.43 -2.75 1.57
CA SER A 11 4.36 -1.69 2.02
C SER A 11 5.69 -2.25 2.56
N THR A 12 5.63 -3.42 3.22
CA THR A 12 6.81 -4.14 3.72
C THR A 12 7.64 -4.74 2.59
N VAL A 13 6.99 -5.31 1.58
CA VAL A 13 7.65 -5.82 0.37
C VAL A 13 8.39 -4.69 -0.35
N HIS A 14 7.72 -3.55 -0.58
CA HIS A 14 8.33 -2.34 -1.15
C HIS A 14 9.60 -1.93 -0.38
N SER A 15 9.50 -1.76 0.94
CA SER A 15 10.63 -1.35 1.79
C SER A 15 11.78 -2.37 1.83
N THR A 16 11.51 -3.64 1.56
CA THR A 16 12.53 -4.69 1.52
C THR A 16 13.26 -4.71 0.18
N LEU A 17 12.54 -4.47 -0.93
CA LEU A 17 13.12 -4.32 -2.25
C LEU A 17 14.08 -3.12 -2.31
N GLU A 18 13.69 -1.98 -1.73
CA GLU A 18 14.54 -0.78 -1.59
C GLU A 18 15.84 -1.06 -0.82
N ARG A 19 15.75 -1.78 0.30
CA ARG A 19 16.95 -2.14 1.09
C ARG A 19 17.87 -3.14 0.38
N ALA A 20 17.34 -3.96 -0.51
CA ALA A 20 18.15 -4.87 -1.33
C ALA A 20 18.97 -4.10 -2.39
N HIS A 21 18.45 -3.01 -2.93
CA HIS A 21 19.16 -2.15 -3.89
C HIS A 21 20.46 -1.59 -3.29
N LYS A 22 20.39 -0.95 -2.12
CA LYS A 22 21.55 -0.35 -1.44
C LYS A 22 22.71 -1.32 -1.15
N ARG A 23 22.44 -2.63 -1.11
CA ARG A 23 23.48 -3.65 -0.84
C ARG A 23 24.21 -4.12 -2.09
N VAL A 24 23.53 -4.13 -3.24
CA VAL A 24 24.16 -4.53 -4.51
C VAL A 24 25.13 -3.46 -4.98
N ASP A 25 24.73 -2.18 -4.94
CA ASP A 25 25.60 -1.03 -5.25
C ASP A 25 26.91 -1.05 -4.44
N ALA A 26 26.85 -1.47 -3.17
CA ALA A 26 28.01 -1.52 -2.28
C ALA A 26 28.97 -2.69 -2.58
N SER A 27 28.59 -3.65 -3.43
CA SER A 27 29.38 -4.85 -3.71
C SER A 27 30.21 -4.78 -5.01
N ASP A 28 30.01 -3.74 -5.84
CA ASP A 28 30.64 -3.61 -7.16
C ASP A 28 32.17 -3.39 -7.07
N ASP A 29 32.65 -2.77 -5.98
CA ASP A 29 34.07 -2.50 -5.75
C ASP A 29 34.92 -3.75 -5.39
N ALA A 30 34.28 -4.88 -5.03
CA ALA A 30 34.98 -6.06 -4.52
C ALA A 30 35.39 -7.08 -5.61
N ILE A 31 34.98 -6.87 -6.87
CA ILE A 31 35.04 -7.92 -7.90
C ILE A 31 36.14 -7.62 -8.92
N GLY A 32 37.29 -8.27 -8.74
CA GLY A 32 38.51 -8.06 -9.55
C GLY A 32 38.50 -8.63 -10.97
N SER A 33 37.33 -8.96 -11.55
CA SER A 33 37.20 -9.54 -12.89
C SER A 33 36.27 -8.69 -13.76
N GLY A 34 36.81 -8.06 -14.80
CA GLY A 34 36.03 -7.14 -15.66
C GLY A 34 34.83 -7.78 -16.36
N THR A 35 34.89 -9.08 -16.70
CA THR A 35 33.75 -9.81 -17.26
C THR A 35 32.64 -10.03 -16.24
N VAL A 36 33.02 -10.36 -14.99
CA VAL A 36 32.06 -10.58 -13.91
C VAL A 36 31.45 -9.26 -13.46
N GLN A 37 32.26 -8.20 -13.38
CA GLN A 37 31.81 -6.85 -13.10
C GLN A 37 30.81 -6.36 -14.16
N SER A 38 31.10 -6.54 -15.46
CA SER A 38 30.18 -6.12 -16.52
C SER A 38 28.87 -6.92 -16.54
N ALA A 39 28.94 -8.22 -16.24
CA ALA A 39 27.75 -9.06 -16.09
C ALA A 39 26.90 -8.67 -14.87
N LEU A 40 27.55 -8.35 -13.75
CA LEU A 40 26.89 -7.87 -12.53
C LEU A 40 26.29 -6.49 -12.71
N HIS A 41 27.00 -5.57 -13.33
CA HIS A 41 26.48 -4.25 -13.67
C HIS A 41 25.25 -4.36 -14.59
N GLY A 42 25.30 -5.22 -15.61
CA GLY A 42 24.15 -5.46 -16.49
C GLY A 42 22.99 -6.19 -15.80
N PHE A 43 23.28 -7.04 -14.82
CA PHE A 43 22.25 -7.64 -13.96
C PHE A 43 21.62 -6.58 -13.06
N ASP A 44 22.43 -5.79 -12.35
CA ASP A 44 21.98 -4.79 -11.40
C ASP A 44 21.15 -3.71 -12.08
N HIS A 45 21.57 -3.20 -13.24
CA HIS A 45 20.79 -2.22 -13.99
C HIS A 45 19.40 -2.76 -14.40
N ARG A 46 19.35 -3.95 -15.01
CA ARG A 46 18.07 -4.57 -15.41
C ARG A 46 17.21 -4.98 -14.23
N TRP A 47 17.84 -5.36 -13.13
CA TRP A 47 17.17 -5.70 -11.89
C TRP A 47 16.60 -4.45 -11.24
N GLY A 48 17.33 -3.34 -11.22
CA GLY A 48 16.88 -2.00 -10.85
C GLY A 48 15.61 -1.63 -11.60
N ASP A 49 15.67 -1.57 -12.93
CA ASP A 49 14.51 -1.21 -13.77
C ASP A 49 13.26 -2.08 -13.49
N LYS A 50 13.44 -3.39 -13.33
CA LYS A 50 12.33 -4.31 -13.05
C LYS A 50 11.81 -4.15 -11.63
N ARG A 51 12.70 -3.96 -10.67
CA ARG A 51 12.37 -3.77 -9.26
C ARG A 51 11.64 -2.45 -9.06
N ASP A 52 12.06 -1.37 -9.71
CA ASP A 52 11.39 -0.07 -9.63
C ASP A 52 9.94 -0.18 -10.12
N LYS A 53 9.73 -0.86 -11.26
CA LYS A 53 8.37 -1.15 -11.75
C LYS A 53 7.54 -1.99 -10.79
N ILE A 54 8.13 -3.00 -10.16
CA ILE A 54 7.44 -3.80 -9.14
C ILE A 54 7.11 -2.93 -7.93
N SER A 55 8.05 -2.10 -7.48
CA SER A 55 7.91 -1.18 -6.36
C SER A 55 6.78 -0.18 -6.58
N GLU A 56 6.76 0.49 -7.73
CA GLU A 56 5.70 1.41 -8.14
C GLU A 56 4.34 0.71 -8.23
N SER A 57 4.29 -0.50 -8.82
CA SER A 57 3.04 -1.26 -8.92
C SER A 57 2.52 -1.68 -7.54
N THR A 58 3.40 -2.13 -6.65
CA THR A 58 3.08 -2.48 -5.27
C THR A 58 2.56 -1.27 -4.50
N LYS A 59 3.20 -0.10 -4.67
CA LYS A 59 2.74 1.16 -4.07
C LYS A 59 1.37 1.58 -4.60
N ALA A 60 1.16 1.54 -5.91
CA ALA A 60 -0.12 1.88 -6.52
C ALA A 60 -1.26 0.98 -6.01
N LEU A 61 -1.00 -0.32 -5.85
CA LEU A 61 -1.96 -1.25 -5.25
C LEU A 61 -2.24 -0.91 -3.79
N ALA A 62 -1.22 -0.60 -2.99
CA ALA A 62 -1.38 -0.20 -1.60
C ALA A 62 -2.21 1.10 -1.47
N ASP A 63 -1.94 2.09 -2.32
CA ASP A 63 -2.66 3.38 -2.33
C ASP A 63 -4.13 3.17 -2.76
N MET A 64 -4.39 2.32 -3.75
CA MET A 64 -5.76 1.96 -4.17
C MET A 64 -6.54 1.22 -3.07
N LEU A 65 -5.88 0.31 -2.35
CA LEU A 65 -6.47 -0.37 -1.20
C LEU A 65 -6.79 0.62 -0.07
N ASN A 66 -5.89 1.55 0.22
CA ASN A 66 -6.12 2.59 1.22
C ASN A 66 -7.33 3.46 0.87
N SER A 67 -7.41 3.93 -0.38
CA SER A 67 -8.55 4.71 -0.86
C SER A 67 -9.86 3.93 -0.79
N SER A 68 -9.82 2.62 -1.04
CA SER A 68 -11.00 1.75 -0.91
C SER A 68 -11.44 1.65 0.56
N ILE A 69 -10.49 1.47 1.49
CA ILE A 69 -10.78 1.43 2.94
C ILE A 69 -11.40 2.75 3.39
N GLU A 70 -10.80 3.89 3.03
CA GLU A 70 -11.32 5.22 3.36
C GLU A 70 -12.76 5.39 2.84
N THR A 71 -13.02 5.03 1.59
CA THR A 71 -14.35 5.13 0.99
C THR A 71 -15.37 4.26 1.72
N TYR A 72 -15.00 3.02 2.10
CA TYR A 72 -15.90 2.14 2.85
C TYR A 72 -16.20 2.68 4.24
N THR A 73 -15.17 3.14 4.97
CA THR A 73 -15.34 3.73 6.30
C THR A 73 -16.21 4.98 6.25
N GLU A 74 -15.96 5.89 5.31
CA GLU A 74 -16.75 7.12 5.16
C GLU A 74 -18.21 6.79 4.81
N THR A 75 -18.45 5.83 3.92
CA THR A 75 -19.80 5.38 3.56
C THR A 75 -20.54 4.78 4.77
N ASP A 76 -19.85 3.97 5.57
CA ASP A 76 -20.42 3.34 6.76
C ASP A 76 -20.75 4.37 7.84
N GLU A 77 -19.88 5.36 8.06
CA GLU A 77 -20.12 6.49 8.97
C GLU A 77 -21.31 7.34 8.53
N GLN A 78 -21.41 7.65 7.23
CA GLN A 78 -22.56 8.39 6.68
C GLN A 78 -23.87 7.60 6.85
N LEU A 79 -23.85 6.28 6.64
CA LEU A 79 -25.01 5.43 6.84
C LEU A 79 -25.41 5.35 8.32
N ALA A 80 -24.44 5.16 9.21
CA ALA A 80 -24.68 5.15 10.65
C ALA A 80 -25.30 6.47 11.13
N HIS A 81 -24.79 7.60 10.64
CA HIS A 81 -25.32 8.92 10.96
C HIS A 81 -26.76 9.11 10.44
N ALA A 82 -27.03 8.70 9.20
CA ALA A 82 -28.39 8.79 8.62
C ALA A 82 -29.41 7.94 9.38
N LEU A 83 -29.01 6.74 9.82
CA LEU A 83 -29.85 5.87 10.65
C LEU A 83 -30.12 6.49 12.02
N GLN A 84 -29.12 7.10 12.65
CA GLN A 84 -29.25 7.75 13.96
C GLN A 84 -30.20 8.95 13.92
N VAL A 85 -30.08 9.81 12.89
CA VAL A 85 -30.98 10.96 12.68
C VAL A 85 -32.43 10.52 12.45
N ASN A 86 -32.65 9.41 11.73
CA ASN A 86 -34.00 8.87 11.52
C ASN A 86 -34.62 8.31 12.80
N ASP A 87 -33.83 7.69 13.67
CA ASP A 87 -34.31 7.16 14.96
C ASP A 87 -34.72 8.30 15.91
N GLU A 88 -33.93 9.38 15.95
CA GLU A 88 -34.22 10.58 16.77
C GLU A 88 -35.49 11.34 16.30
N ASN A 89 -35.72 11.43 14.99
CA ASN A 89 -36.95 12.02 14.44
C ASN A 89 -38.18 11.11 14.59
N GLY A 90 -37.99 9.79 14.58
CA GLY A 90 -39.06 8.80 14.83
C GLY A 90 -39.55 8.81 16.28
N GLY A 91 -38.65 8.95 17.25
CA GLY A 91 -38.99 8.97 18.68
C GLY A 91 -39.73 10.23 19.16
N SER A 92 -39.44 11.39 18.55
CA SER A 92 -40.03 12.67 18.99
C SER A 92 -41.49 12.87 18.55
N SER A 93 -41.93 12.18 17.49
CA SER A 93 -43.32 12.26 17.00
C SER A 93 -44.28 11.34 17.77
N ALA A 94 -43.81 10.25 18.37
CA ALA A 94 -44.61 9.38 19.22
C ALA A 94 -44.84 9.93 20.64
N ALA A 95 -43.92 10.76 21.16
CA ALA A 95 -43.98 11.30 22.52
C ALA A 95 -44.88 12.56 22.67
N ARG A 96 -45.32 13.18 21.57
CA ARG A 96 -46.14 14.42 21.60
C ARG A 96 -47.63 14.18 21.33
N ALA A 97 -48.07 12.92 21.25
CA ALA A 97 -49.45 12.53 20.97
C ALA A 97 -50.19 11.90 22.17
N GLN A 98 -49.67 12.05 23.40
CA GLN A 98 -50.36 11.66 24.65
C GLN A 98 -50.86 12.88 25.42
#